data_AF-A0A5N1KZV2-F1
#
_entry.id   AF-A0A5N1KZV2-F1
#
_cell.length_a   1.000
_cell.length_b   1.000
_cell.length_c   1.000
_cell.angle_alpha   90.00
_cell.angle_beta   90.00
_cell.angle_gamma   90.00
#
_symmetry.space_group_name_H-M   'P 1'
#
loop_
_entity.id
_entity.type
_entity.pdbx_description
1 polymer ?
#
loop_
_entity_poly.entity_id
_entity_poly.type
_entity_poly.pdbx_seq_one_letter_code
_entity_poly.pdbx_strand_id
1 'polypeptide(L)'
;MLPTAEPPFEPIFVEEPLLIPNYKETIISKVGLPFYADVDRPDDVPADERERTIDLAERTLRAGGVRTGFGHHEEVRTSMETWAPDADEERNGDPGYWRSHVLLLSPRALNFGQLDGEPEEKHKKAKTVLAWAGDCIDTDVLQEIERSQAEDIKQAWRDAAEAELTQREIEQFADDPPGELDGWRRLDADHDAVAVAYIADNHGTPSVAAVFEDAAGELKALEFTLAEWRENDGNPRDARPNRYCVTTDSDGAYACLRSHLLTFEVEPMERLEV
;
A
#
# COMPACT_ATOMS: atom_id res chain seq x y z
N MET A 1 14.78 -18.52 18.34
CA MET A 1 13.97 -17.86 19.37
C MET A 1 12.87 -17.13 18.63
N LEU A 2 11.60 -17.31 18.99
CA LEU A 2 10.53 -16.47 18.44
C LEU A 2 10.85 -15.02 18.86
N PRO A 3 10.75 -14.03 17.97
CA PRO A 3 10.90 -12.63 18.35
C PRO A 3 9.93 -12.36 19.50
N THR A 4 10.41 -11.67 20.54
CA THR A 4 9.57 -11.15 21.62
C THR A 4 8.44 -10.38 20.96
N ALA A 5 7.21 -10.88 21.10
CA ALA A 5 6.06 -10.28 20.44
C ALA A 5 5.99 -8.80 20.82
N GLU A 6 5.94 -7.90 19.83
CA GLU A 6 5.65 -6.50 20.10
C GLU A 6 4.31 -6.45 20.86
N PRO A 7 4.26 -5.80 22.02
CA PRO A 7 3.02 -5.70 22.76
C PRO A 7 1.98 -4.99 21.87
N PRO A 8 0.72 -5.46 21.88
CA PRO A 8 -0.32 -4.83 21.09
C PRO A 8 -0.50 -3.39 21.61
N PHE A 9 -0.80 -2.46 20.71
CA PHE A 9 -1.11 -1.11 21.14
C PHE A 9 -2.30 -1.12 22.10
N GLU A 10 -2.18 -0.40 23.21
CA GLU A 10 -3.29 -0.26 24.15
C GLU A 10 -4.45 0.45 23.44
N PRO A 11 -5.67 -0.10 23.48
CA PRO A 11 -6.82 0.57 22.91
C PRO A 11 -7.18 1.81 23.72
N ILE A 12 -7.75 2.83 23.06
CA ILE A 12 -8.10 4.11 23.68
C ILE A 12 -9.60 4.18 23.99
N PHE A 13 -10.46 3.75 23.05
CA PHE A 13 -11.92 3.82 23.16
C PHE A 13 -12.62 2.46 23.13
N VAL A 14 -11.96 1.43 22.57
CA VAL A 14 -12.44 0.04 22.60
C VAL A 14 -11.93 -0.73 23.82
N GLU A 15 -12.66 -1.74 24.25
CA GLU A 15 -12.31 -2.53 25.45
C GLU A 15 -11.16 -3.52 25.20
N GLU A 16 -11.06 -4.06 23.98
CA GLU A 16 -10.08 -5.09 23.61
C GLU A 16 -9.12 -4.58 22.51
N PRO A 17 -7.82 -4.95 22.55
CA PRO A 17 -6.88 -4.60 21.51
C PRO A 17 -7.31 -5.13 20.13
N LEU A 18 -7.41 -4.23 19.15
CA LEU A 18 -7.85 -4.57 17.78
C LEU A 18 -6.76 -5.17 16.91
N LEU A 19 -5.49 -4.95 17.30
CA LEU A 19 -4.31 -5.49 16.67
C LEU A 19 -3.71 -6.51 17.63
N ILE A 20 -3.79 -7.79 17.25
CA ILE A 20 -3.20 -8.88 18.03
C ILE A 20 -1.67 -8.80 17.99
N PRO A 21 -0.97 -9.37 18.99
CA PRO A 21 0.48 -9.52 18.91
C PRO A 21 0.88 -10.24 17.62
N ASN A 22 1.94 -9.78 16.96
CA ASN A 22 2.44 -10.32 15.69
C ASN A 22 1.42 -10.29 14.53
N TYR A 23 0.52 -9.29 14.51
CA TYR A 23 -0.43 -9.15 13.42
C TYR A 23 0.26 -8.97 12.06
N LYS A 24 1.42 -8.28 12.03
CA LYS A 24 2.23 -8.02 10.83
C LYS A 24 2.68 -9.34 10.20
N GLU A 25 3.35 -10.19 10.96
CA GLU A 25 3.84 -11.50 10.54
C GLU A 25 2.69 -12.43 10.12
N THR A 26 1.55 -12.33 10.83
CA THR A 26 0.35 -13.09 10.48
C THR A 26 -0.21 -12.67 9.12
N ILE A 27 -0.21 -11.37 8.81
CA ILE A 27 -0.66 -10.85 7.51
C ILE A 27 0.32 -11.29 6.40
N ILE A 28 1.62 -11.06 6.59
CA ILE A 28 2.67 -11.44 5.63
C ILE A 28 2.60 -12.94 5.32
N SER A 29 2.50 -13.78 6.35
CA SER A 29 2.37 -15.24 6.16
C SER A 29 1.09 -15.64 5.43
N LYS A 30 -0.02 -14.91 5.59
CA LYS A 30 -1.28 -15.21 4.89
C LYS A 30 -1.25 -14.88 3.40
N VAL A 31 -0.43 -13.90 3.02
CA VAL A 31 -0.21 -13.53 1.60
C VAL A 31 0.65 -14.59 0.89
N GLY A 32 1.32 -15.48 1.63
CA GLY A 32 2.13 -16.57 1.06
C GLY A 32 3.62 -16.24 0.96
N LEU A 33 4.03 -15.07 1.45
CA LEU A 33 5.43 -14.74 1.63
C LEU A 33 6.07 -15.64 2.70
N PRO A 34 7.35 -16.00 2.53
CA PRO A 34 8.08 -16.73 3.56
C PRO A 34 8.17 -15.89 4.85
N PHE A 35 8.24 -16.54 6.01
CA PHE A 35 8.29 -15.85 7.31
C PHE A 35 9.51 -14.93 7.50
N TYR A 36 10.54 -15.07 6.65
CA TYR A 36 11.75 -14.25 6.64
C TYR A 36 11.72 -13.14 5.58
N ALA A 37 10.61 -13.00 4.86
CA ALA A 37 10.40 -11.89 3.95
C ALA A 37 10.49 -10.57 4.72
N ASP A 38 11.43 -9.73 4.32
CA ASP A 38 11.45 -8.33 4.75
C ASP A 38 10.42 -7.59 3.90
N VAL A 39 9.41 -7.02 4.54
CA VAL A 39 8.38 -6.19 3.89
C VAL A 39 8.51 -4.81 4.53
N ASP A 40 8.82 -3.81 3.71
CA ASP A 40 8.95 -2.45 4.19
C ASP A 40 7.65 -1.96 4.84
N ARG A 41 7.79 -1.22 5.95
CA ARG A 41 6.63 -0.63 6.62
C ARG A 41 5.94 0.35 5.66
N PRO A 42 4.62 0.22 5.40
CA PRO A 42 3.89 1.21 4.63
C PRO A 42 3.97 2.59 5.27
N ASP A 43 4.09 3.65 4.46
CA ASP A 43 4.22 5.03 4.96
C ASP A 43 3.03 5.47 5.83
N ASP A 44 1.84 5.00 5.51
CA ASP A 44 0.59 5.33 6.22
C ASP A 44 0.38 4.51 7.51
N VAL A 45 1.26 3.57 7.82
CA VAL A 45 1.18 2.76 9.05
C VAL A 45 2.00 3.41 10.17
N PRO A 46 1.40 3.71 11.34
CA PRO A 46 2.15 4.20 12.49
C PRO A 46 3.30 3.29 12.93
N ALA A 47 4.48 3.86 13.18
CA ALA A 47 5.67 3.14 13.67
C ALA A 47 5.50 2.69 15.11
N ASP A 48 4.90 3.54 15.94
CA ASP A 48 4.82 3.37 17.38
C ASP A 48 3.48 3.88 17.95
N GLU A 49 3.32 3.72 19.26
CA GLU A 49 2.09 4.10 19.96
C GLU A 49 1.80 5.61 19.85
N ARG A 50 2.85 6.42 19.73
CA ARG A 50 2.74 7.87 19.61
C ARG A 50 2.25 8.27 18.22
N GLU A 51 2.83 7.72 17.17
CA GLU A 51 2.30 7.92 15.81
C GLU A 51 0.86 7.42 15.70
N ARG A 52 0.54 6.30 16.34
CA ARG A 52 -0.84 5.78 16.38
C ARG A 52 -1.79 6.73 17.10
N THR A 53 -1.35 7.30 18.22
CA THR A 53 -2.13 8.30 18.98
C THR A 53 -2.39 9.54 18.13
N ILE A 54 -1.36 10.01 17.41
CA ILE A 54 -1.46 11.17 16.51
C ILE A 54 -2.44 10.88 15.37
N ASP A 55 -2.29 9.74 14.69
CA ASP A 55 -3.20 9.33 13.62
C ASP A 55 -4.65 9.19 14.10
N LEU A 56 -4.88 8.59 15.29
CA LEU A 56 -6.23 8.46 15.84
C LEU A 56 -6.85 9.82 16.16
N ALA A 57 -6.07 10.75 16.71
CA ALA A 57 -6.52 12.12 16.99
C ALA A 57 -6.86 12.88 15.70
N GLU A 58 -6.02 12.75 14.66
CA GLU A 58 -6.28 13.34 13.35
C GLU A 58 -7.56 12.78 12.72
N ARG A 59 -7.75 11.45 12.75
CA ARG A 59 -8.98 10.80 12.28
C ARG A 59 -10.21 11.27 13.06
N THR A 60 -10.08 11.44 14.37
CA THR A 60 -11.16 11.96 15.24
C THR A 60 -11.54 13.39 14.86
N LEU A 61 -10.56 14.25 14.59
CA LEU A 61 -10.82 15.61 14.10
C LEU A 61 -11.42 15.62 12.69
N ARG A 62 -10.95 14.76 11.78
CA ARG A 62 -11.51 14.65 10.41
C ARG A 62 -12.93 14.09 10.41
N ALA A 63 -13.26 13.23 11.38
CA ALA A 63 -14.62 12.76 11.61
C ALA A 63 -15.53 13.87 12.18
N GLY A 64 -14.93 14.94 12.72
CA GLY A 64 -15.57 16.18 13.15
C GLY A 64 -16.44 16.75 12.03
N GLY A 65 -17.73 16.48 12.11
CA GLY A 65 -18.72 16.58 11.03
C GLY A 65 -20.00 15.86 11.43
N VAL A 66 -20.91 15.63 10.48
CA VAL A 66 -22.27 15.05 10.66
C VAL A 66 -22.34 13.82 11.60
N ARG A 67 -21.24 13.06 11.80
CA ARG A 67 -21.18 11.86 12.63
C ARG A 67 -20.86 12.11 14.11
N THR A 68 -20.19 13.20 14.47
CA THR A 68 -19.81 13.53 15.87
C THR A 68 -20.76 14.53 16.54
N GLY A 69 -21.80 14.98 15.83
CA GLY A 69 -22.74 16.01 16.28
C GLY A 69 -22.27 17.45 16.05
N PHE A 70 -21.09 17.67 15.47
CA PHE A 70 -20.56 18.99 15.12
C PHE A 70 -20.68 19.21 13.61
N GLY A 71 -21.49 20.17 13.17
CA GLY A 71 -21.70 20.49 11.75
C GLY A 71 -20.58 21.34 11.14
N HIS A 72 -19.82 22.04 11.98
CA HIS A 72 -18.73 22.93 11.55
C HIS A 72 -17.53 22.88 12.51
N HIS A 73 -16.32 23.04 11.98
CA HIS A 73 -15.06 23.10 12.76
C HIS A 73 -15.06 24.19 13.84
N GLU A 74 -15.81 25.28 13.64
CA GLU A 74 -16.00 26.33 14.64
C GLU A 74 -16.71 25.78 15.89
N GLU A 75 -17.63 24.83 15.74
CA GLU A 75 -18.33 24.16 16.85
C GLU A 75 -17.39 23.21 17.61
N VAL A 76 -16.46 22.54 16.91
CA VAL A 76 -15.37 21.77 17.54
C VAL A 76 -14.50 22.70 18.39
N ARG A 77 -14.09 23.85 17.84
CA ARG A 77 -13.30 24.84 18.59
C ARG A 77 -14.05 25.34 19.83
N THR A 78 -15.31 25.77 19.67
CA THR A 78 -16.13 26.23 20.80
C THR A 78 -16.36 25.14 21.84
N SER A 79 -16.54 23.89 21.40
CA SER A 79 -16.65 22.73 22.29
C SER A 79 -15.37 22.53 23.11
N MET A 80 -14.20 22.56 22.47
CA MET A 80 -12.91 22.45 23.15
C MET A 80 -12.65 23.61 24.13
N GLU A 81 -12.99 24.85 23.74
CA GLU A 81 -12.88 26.03 24.61
C GLU A 81 -13.82 25.95 25.82
N THR A 82 -14.99 25.33 25.66
CA THR A 82 -15.97 25.11 26.74
C THR A 82 -15.54 23.97 27.66
N TRP A 83 -14.97 22.91 27.09
CA TRP A 83 -14.47 21.73 27.81
C TRP A 83 -13.24 22.06 28.68
N ALA A 84 -12.38 22.96 28.22
CA ALA A 84 -11.21 23.46 28.95
C ALA A 84 -11.37 24.95 29.34
N PRO A 85 -12.23 25.29 30.32
CA PRO A 85 -12.43 26.66 30.77
C PRO A 85 -11.16 27.25 31.38
N ASP A 86 -11.06 28.58 31.41
CA ASP A 86 -10.00 29.30 32.12
C ASP A 86 -10.05 28.95 33.61
N ALA A 87 -9.11 28.10 34.05
CA ALA A 87 -8.81 27.83 35.44
C ALA A 87 -7.28 27.91 35.57
N ASP A 88 -6.82 28.81 36.44
CA ASP A 88 -5.45 29.28 36.60
C ASP A 88 -4.54 28.20 37.26
N GLU A 89 -4.44 26.98 36.70
CA GLU A 89 -3.91 25.81 37.43
C GLU A 89 -3.02 24.84 36.60
N GLU A 90 -1.85 24.51 37.17
CA GLU A 90 -0.72 23.77 36.58
C GLU A 90 -0.69 22.26 36.94
N ARG A 91 -1.78 21.50 36.74
CA ARG A 91 -1.80 20.05 37.05
C ARG A 91 -2.25 19.16 35.90
N ASN A 92 -1.51 18.06 35.68
CA ASN A 92 -1.93 16.92 34.84
C ASN A 92 -3.20 16.30 35.44
N GLY A 93 -4.36 16.71 34.93
CA GLY A 93 -5.68 16.34 35.45
C GLY A 93 -6.62 17.52 35.67
N ASP A 94 -6.13 18.77 35.59
CA ASP A 94 -6.95 19.97 35.70
C ASP A 94 -7.32 20.57 34.32
N PRO A 95 -8.51 21.16 34.17
CA PRO A 95 -8.95 21.81 32.92
C PRO A 95 -7.97 22.87 32.37
N GLY A 96 -7.18 23.54 33.24
CA GLY A 96 -6.16 24.51 32.86
C GLY A 96 -4.96 23.92 32.09
N TYR A 97 -4.58 22.68 32.39
CA TYR A 97 -3.55 21.95 31.63
C TYR A 97 -3.97 21.77 30.17
N TRP A 98 -5.23 21.46 29.96
CA TRP A 98 -5.78 21.22 28.63
C TRP A 98 -5.96 22.50 27.82
N ARG A 99 -6.35 23.63 28.43
CA ARG A 99 -6.51 24.92 27.74
C ARG A 99 -5.22 25.39 27.08
N SER A 100 -4.08 25.29 27.78
CA SER A 100 -2.78 25.65 27.20
C SER A 100 -2.44 24.83 25.95
N HIS A 101 -2.95 23.60 25.84
CA HIS A 101 -2.74 22.72 24.69
C HIS A 101 -3.82 22.89 23.60
N VAL A 102 -5.06 23.19 23.98
CA VAL A 102 -6.13 23.59 23.05
C VAL A 102 -5.73 24.85 22.28
N LEU A 103 -5.11 25.83 22.95
CA LEU A 103 -4.58 27.05 22.31
C LEU A 103 -3.43 26.78 21.33
N LEU A 104 -2.75 25.63 21.42
CA LEU A 104 -1.72 25.23 20.46
C LEU A 104 -2.30 24.57 19.20
N LEU A 105 -3.58 24.19 19.19
CA LEU A 105 -4.23 23.63 18.01
C LEU A 105 -4.46 24.75 16.98
N SER A 106 -3.80 24.63 15.84
CA SER A 106 -4.01 25.59 14.75
C SER A 106 -5.40 25.42 14.15
N PRO A 107 -5.98 26.48 13.55
CA PRO A 107 -7.22 26.36 12.80
C PRO A 107 -7.14 25.29 11.70
N ARG A 108 -5.95 25.08 11.10
CA ARG A 108 -5.73 24.02 10.12
C ARG A 108 -5.90 22.63 10.75
N ALA A 109 -5.37 22.42 11.95
CA ALA A 109 -5.56 21.18 12.69
C ALA A 109 -7.04 20.89 12.95
N LEU A 110 -7.79 21.89 13.41
CA LEU A 110 -9.23 21.74 13.70
C LEU A 110 -10.08 21.56 12.43
N ASN A 111 -9.70 22.19 11.33
CA ASN A 111 -10.49 22.20 10.10
C ASN A 111 -10.24 20.98 9.20
N PHE A 112 -9.02 20.44 9.24
CA PHE A 112 -8.58 19.38 8.32
C PHE A 112 -8.05 18.14 9.04
N GLY A 113 -8.05 18.13 10.38
CA GLY A 113 -7.46 17.07 11.20
C GLY A 113 -6.01 16.79 10.80
N GLN A 114 -5.19 17.84 10.79
CA GLN A 114 -3.76 17.79 10.51
C GLN A 114 -2.99 18.46 11.64
N LEU A 115 -2.42 17.66 12.54
CA LEU A 115 -1.67 18.17 13.68
C LEU A 115 -0.28 18.66 13.21
N ASP A 116 0.04 19.90 13.57
CA ASP A 116 1.28 20.58 13.25
C ASP A 116 2.24 20.68 14.44
N GLY A 117 3.49 21.02 14.16
CA GLY A 117 4.56 21.15 15.16
C GLY A 117 5.53 19.97 15.17
N GLU A 118 6.49 20.04 16.08
CA GLU A 118 7.47 18.98 16.30
C GLU A 118 6.78 17.70 16.80
N PRO A 119 7.37 16.51 16.61
CA PRO A 119 6.73 15.25 16.96
C PRO A 119 6.18 15.22 18.41
N GLU A 120 6.84 15.87 19.37
CA GLU A 120 6.43 15.84 20.79
C GLU A 120 5.23 16.73 21.04
N GLU A 121 5.20 17.87 20.36
CA GLU A 121 4.09 18.79 20.39
C GLU A 121 2.85 18.16 19.76
N LYS A 122 3.00 17.50 18.61
CA LYS A 122 1.92 16.74 17.96
C LYS A 122 1.33 15.69 18.88
N HIS A 123 2.18 14.92 19.58
CA HIS A 123 1.70 13.90 20.52
C HIS A 123 0.90 14.50 21.67
N LYS A 124 1.35 15.61 22.24
CA LYS A 124 0.61 16.32 23.29
C LYS A 124 -0.73 16.83 22.78
N LYS A 125 -0.75 17.47 21.60
CA LYS A 125 -1.98 17.90 20.92
C LYS A 125 -2.94 16.73 20.68
N ALA A 126 -2.42 15.59 20.22
CA ALA A 126 -3.19 14.38 19.98
C ALA A 126 -3.85 13.85 21.26
N LYS A 127 -3.10 13.77 22.37
CA LYS A 127 -3.66 13.40 23.67
C LYS A 127 -4.76 14.35 24.12
N THR A 128 -4.58 15.66 23.93
CA THR A 128 -5.62 16.66 24.25
C THR A 128 -6.88 16.45 23.42
N VAL A 129 -6.74 16.22 22.12
CA VAL A 129 -7.87 15.94 21.21
C VAL A 129 -8.62 14.69 21.64
N LEU A 130 -7.92 13.59 21.95
CA LEU A 130 -8.55 12.33 22.34
C LEU A 130 -9.24 12.42 23.71
N ALA A 131 -8.67 13.17 24.66
CA ALA A 131 -9.30 13.44 25.95
C ALA A 131 -10.60 14.25 25.78
N TRP A 132 -10.56 15.33 25.00
CA TRP A 132 -11.76 16.11 24.66
C TRP A 132 -12.82 15.23 23.97
N ALA A 133 -12.40 14.43 22.99
CA ALA A 133 -13.28 13.56 22.23
C ALA A 133 -13.99 12.57 23.15
N GLY A 134 -13.27 11.94 24.08
CA GLY A 134 -13.84 10.99 25.04
C GLY A 134 -14.95 11.58 25.92
N ASP A 135 -14.87 12.87 26.26
CA ASP A 135 -15.88 13.55 27.08
C ASP A 135 -17.03 14.14 26.25
N CYS A 136 -16.79 14.47 24.98
CA CYS A 136 -17.68 15.31 24.18
C CYS A 136 -18.32 14.61 22.95
N ILE A 137 -17.82 13.43 22.56
CA ILE A 137 -18.29 12.67 21.39
C ILE A 137 -18.87 11.33 21.86
N ASP A 138 -19.90 10.86 21.17
CA ASP A 138 -20.51 9.55 21.43
C ASP A 138 -19.47 8.42 21.35
N THR A 139 -19.44 7.57 22.38
CA THR A 139 -18.52 6.44 22.47
C THR A 139 -18.63 5.50 21.27
N ASP A 140 -19.82 5.26 20.71
CA ASP A 140 -20.00 4.37 19.56
C ASP A 140 -19.25 4.91 18.33
N VAL A 141 -19.24 6.23 18.15
CA VAL A 141 -18.53 6.91 17.05
C VAL A 141 -17.02 6.78 17.24
N LEU A 142 -16.52 6.98 18.45
CA LEU A 142 -15.09 6.87 18.77
C LEU A 142 -14.58 5.43 18.60
N GLN A 143 -15.39 4.45 19.01
CA GLN A 143 -15.08 3.04 18.77
C GLN A 143 -15.08 2.68 17.28
N GLU A 144 -15.99 3.24 16.48
CA GLU A 144 -15.99 3.04 15.02
C GLU A 144 -14.70 3.61 14.39
N ILE A 145 -14.28 4.82 14.79
CA ILE A 145 -13.06 5.46 14.29
C ILE A 145 -11.83 4.63 14.64
N GLU A 146 -11.71 4.14 15.88
CA GLU A 146 -10.58 3.32 16.30
C GLU A 146 -10.56 1.95 15.59
N ARG A 147 -11.72 1.31 15.39
CA ARG A 147 -11.85 0.10 14.56
C ARG A 147 -11.41 0.33 13.12
N SER A 148 -11.85 1.44 12.52
CA SER A 148 -11.46 1.80 11.16
C SER A 148 -9.95 2.02 11.04
N GLN A 149 -9.32 2.68 12.02
CA GLN A 149 -7.85 2.83 12.05
C GLN A 149 -7.16 1.46 12.03
N ALA A 150 -7.61 0.53 12.88
CA ALA A 150 -6.99 -0.79 12.95
C ALA A 150 -7.16 -1.60 11.65
N GLU A 151 -8.31 -1.50 11.00
CA GLU A 151 -8.53 -2.17 9.70
C GLU A 151 -7.71 -1.55 8.57
N ASP A 152 -7.59 -0.22 8.53
CA ASP A 152 -6.74 0.46 7.55
C ASP A 152 -5.26 0.07 7.72
N ILE A 153 -4.78 -0.03 8.96
CA ILE A 153 -3.42 -0.53 9.25
C ILE A 153 -3.23 -1.96 8.72
N LYS A 154 -4.21 -2.86 8.98
CA LYS A 154 -4.14 -4.24 8.48
C LYS A 154 -4.15 -4.30 6.96
N GLN A 155 -4.96 -3.44 6.31
CA GLN A 155 -5.04 -3.39 4.87
C GLN A 155 -3.74 -2.88 4.25
N ALA A 156 -3.16 -1.80 4.77
CA ALA A 156 -1.89 -1.26 4.28
C ALA A 156 -0.75 -2.30 4.36
N TRP A 157 -0.68 -3.09 5.45
CA TRP A 157 0.27 -4.20 5.54
C TRP A 157 0.00 -5.32 4.54
N ARG A 158 -1.27 -5.62 4.27
CA ARG A 158 -1.63 -6.62 3.26
C ARG A 158 -1.19 -6.14 1.88
N ASP A 159 -1.48 -4.91 1.53
CA ASP A 159 -1.13 -4.30 0.24
C ASP A 159 0.39 -4.31 0.03
N ALA A 160 1.17 -3.92 1.05
CA ALA A 160 2.62 -3.99 0.99
C ALA A 160 3.17 -5.42 0.86
N ALA A 161 2.57 -6.39 1.56
CA ALA A 161 2.96 -7.79 1.43
C ALA A 161 2.62 -8.36 0.05
N GLU A 162 1.48 -7.97 -0.54
CA GLU A 162 1.07 -8.39 -1.90
C GLU A 162 1.97 -7.75 -2.98
N ALA A 163 2.34 -6.48 -2.80
CA ALA A 163 3.31 -5.79 -3.65
C ALA A 163 4.68 -6.48 -3.61
N GLU A 164 5.18 -6.82 -2.41
CA GLU A 164 6.45 -7.52 -2.25
C GLU A 164 6.41 -8.95 -2.83
N LEU A 165 5.30 -9.67 -2.69
CA LEU A 165 5.12 -10.97 -3.34
C LEU A 165 5.21 -10.83 -4.86
N THR A 166 4.48 -9.87 -5.42
CA THR A 166 4.47 -9.59 -6.86
C THR A 166 5.88 -9.26 -7.37
N GLN A 167 6.62 -8.43 -6.63
CA GLN A 167 8.00 -8.07 -6.95
C GLN A 167 8.91 -9.30 -6.98
N ARG A 168 8.83 -10.18 -5.97
CA ARG A 168 9.60 -11.43 -5.95
C ARG A 168 9.24 -12.37 -7.10
N GLU A 169 7.97 -12.45 -7.47
CA GLU A 169 7.55 -13.25 -8.62
C GLU A 169 8.08 -12.69 -9.95
N ILE A 170 8.18 -11.36 -10.07
CA ILE A 170 8.80 -10.69 -11.23
C ILE A 170 10.31 -10.97 -11.27
N GLU A 171 11.01 -10.87 -10.13
CA GLU A 171 12.44 -11.17 -10.02
C GLU A 171 12.72 -12.64 -10.37
N GLN A 172 11.95 -13.56 -9.80
CA GLN A 172 12.05 -14.98 -10.13
C GLN A 172 11.79 -15.25 -11.61
N PHE A 173 10.79 -14.57 -12.20
CA PHE A 173 10.50 -14.68 -13.63
C PHE A 173 11.63 -14.13 -14.50
N ALA A 174 12.35 -13.09 -14.06
CA ALA A 174 13.50 -12.55 -14.77
C ALA A 174 14.73 -13.47 -14.67
N ASP A 175 14.98 -14.05 -13.50
CA ASP A 175 16.14 -14.91 -13.23
C ASP A 175 16.01 -16.31 -13.86
N ASP A 176 14.82 -16.92 -13.75
CA ASP A 176 14.52 -18.24 -14.31
C ASP A 176 13.13 -18.25 -14.98
N PRO A 177 13.01 -17.70 -16.21
CA PRO A 177 11.74 -17.66 -16.90
C PRO A 177 11.21 -19.07 -17.17
N PRO A 178 9.97 -19.41 -16.75
CA PRO A 178 9.44 -20.76 -16.87
C PRO A 178 9.27 -21.19 -18.34
N GLY A 179 9.25 -22.49 -18.58
CA GLY A 179 9.02 -23.04 -19.93
C GLY A 179 7.60 -22.78 -20.48
N GLU A 180 6.64 -22.53 -19.59
CA GLU A 180 5.25 -22.21 -19.90
C GLU A 180 4.68 -21.30 -18.80
N LEU A 181 3.87 -20.32 -19.18
CA LEU A 181 3.16 -19.44 -18.27
C LEU A 181 1.80 -19.09 -18.86
N ASP A 182 0.72 -19.52 -18.19
CA ASP A 182 -0.67 -19.22 -18.56
C ASP A 182 -1.00 -19.46 -20.04
N GLY A 183 -0.63 -20.63 -20.56
CA GLY A 183 -0.84 -21.03 -21.95
C GLY A 183 0.21 -20.51 -22.94
N TRP A 184 1.01 -19.51 -22.56
CA TRP A 184 2.17 -19.07 -23.32
C TRP A 184 3.33 -20.02 -23.13
N ARG A 185 3.96 -20.45 -24.23
CA ARG A 185 5.15 -21.31 -24.18
C ARG A 185 6.42 -20.52 -24.43
N ARG A 186 7.49 -20.81 -23.70
CA ARG A 186 8.82 -20.23 -23.96
C ARG A 186 9.31 -20.64 -25.35
N LEU A 187 9.71 -19.64 -26.13
CA LEU A 187 10.32 -19.78 -27.44
C LEU A 187 11.83 -19.65 -27.30
N ASP A 188 12.57 -20.59 -27.88
CA ASP A 188 14.03 -20.47 -28.00
C ASP A 188 14.32 -19.52 -29.18
N ALA A 189 14.71 -18.29 -28.85
CA ALA A 189 14.95 -17.25 -29.85
C ALA A 189 16.44 -17.23 -30.21
N ASP A 190 16.77 -17.58 -31.45
CA ASP A 190 18.14 -17.57 -31.99
C ASP A 190 18.64 -16.15 -32.31
N HIS A 191 18.44 -15.19 -31.41
CA HIS A 191 18.91 -13.81 -31.60
C HIS A 191 19.43 -13.17 -30.31
N ASP A 192 20.68 -12.70 -30.33
CA ASP A 192 21.42 -12.22 -29.14
C ASP A 192 20.74 -11.07 -28.38
N ALA A 193 19.94 -10.26 -29.07
CA ALA A 193 19.20 -9.17 -28.42
C ALA A 193 18.00 -9.64 -27.58
N VAL A 194 17.51 -10.87 -27.78
CA VAL A 194 16.33 -11.39 -27.10
C VAL A 194 16.76 -12.02 -25.78
N ALA A 195 16.23 -11.52 -24.68
CA ALA A 195 16.48 -12.08 -23.36
C ALA A 195 15.52 -13.24 -23.06
N VAL A 196 14.24 -13.06 -23.39
CA VAL A 196 13.23 -14.12 -23.30
C VAL A 196 12.10 -13.83 -24.29
N ALA A 197 11.55 -14.88 -24.90
CA ALA A 197 10.38 -14.80 -25.75
C ALA A 197 9.37 -15.90 -25.40
N TYR A 198 8.10 -15.58 -25.53
CA TYR A 198 6.98 -16.50 -25.36
C TYR A 198 6.08 -16.45 -26.57
N ILE A 199 5.44 -17.57 -26.88
CA ILE A 199 4.64 -17.76 -28.07
C ILE A 199 3.30 -18.40 -27.72
N ALA A 200 2.22 -17.87 -28.28
CA ALA A 200 0.86 -18.39 -28.15
C ALA A 200 -0.04 -17.89 -29.29
N ASP A 201 -1.23 -18.45 -29.41
CA ASP A 201 -2.29 -17.88 -30.22
C ASP A 201 -3.14 -16.95 -29.34
N ASN A 202 -3.01 -15.65 -29.57
CA ASN A 202 -3.73 -14.62 -28.84
C ASN A 202 -5.00 -14.23 -29.63
N HIS A 203 -6.13 -14.84 -29.26
CA HIS A 203 -7.44 -14.59 -29.85
C HIS A 203 -7.47 -14.70 -31.40
N GLY A 204 -6.88 -15.76 -31.96
CA GLY A 204 -6.79 -16.03 -33.39
C GLY A 204 -5.58 -15.39 -34.09
N THR A 205 -4.68 -14.77 -33.32
CA THR A 205 -3.44 -14.17 -33.83
C THR A 205 -2.24 -14.89 -33.21
N PRO A 206 -1.47 -15.68 -34.00
CA PRO A 206 -0.18 -16.19 -33.57
C PRO A 206 0.75 -15.03 -33.19
N SER A 207 1.11 -14.95 -31.92
CA SER A 207 1.86 -13.83 -31.34
C SER A 207 3.11 -14.31 -30.60
N VAL A 208 4.12 -13.46 -30.59
CA VAL A 208 5.35 -13.59 -29.81
C VAL A 208 5.47 -12.40 -28.87
N ALA A 209 5.46 -12.63 -27.57
CA ALA A 209 5.72 -11.60 -26.56
C ALA A 209 7.16 -11.77 -26.04
N ALA A 210 7.98 -10.73 -26.12
CA ALA A 210 9.41 -10.84 -25.83
C ALA A 210 9.95 -9.67 -25.01
N VAL A 211 10.93 -9.97 -24.16
CA VAL A 211 11.86 -9.00 -23.58
C VAL A 211 13.15 -9.03 -24.39
N PHE A 212 13.61 -7.86 -24.81
CA PHE A 212 14.82 -7.72 -25.62
C PHE A 212 15.52 -6.39 -25.33
N GLU A 213 16.82 -6.34 -25.61
CA GLU A 213 17.63 -5.14 -25.54
C GLU A 213 17.51 -4.33 -26.84
N ASP A 214 17.13 -3.07 -26.74
CA ASP A 214 17.03 -2.19 -27.91
C ASP A 214 18.41 -1.67 -28.37
N ALA A 215 18.42 -0.75 -29.35
CA ALA A 215 19.67 -0.20 -29.88
C ALA A 215 20.40 0.74 -28.89
N ALA A 216 19.72 1.25 -27.86
CA ALA A 216 20.30 2.08 -26.80
C ALA A 216 20.82 1.26 -25.61
N GLY A 217 20.58 -0.06 -25.61
CA GLY A 217 20.93 -0.94 -24.50
C GLY A 217 19.85 -1.05 -23.43
N GLU A 218 18.64 -0.57 -23.71
CA GLU A 218 17.52 -0.61 -22.77
C GLU A 218 16.65 -1.85 -23.01
N LEU A 219 16.29 -2.54 -21.92
CA LEU A 219 15.35 -3.65 -22.00
C LEU A 219 13.94 -3.15 -22.27
N LYS A 220 13.28 -3.75 -23.27
CA LYS A 220 11.90 -3.48 -23.66
C LYS A 220 11.09 -4.76 -23.71
N ALA A 221 9.79 -4.64 -23.46
CA ALA A 221 8.84 -5.73 -23.58
C ALA A 221 7.77 -5.37 -24.61
N LEU A 222 7.71 -6.13 -25.71
CA LEU A 222 6.75 -5.92 -26.80
C LEU A 222 6.17 -7.25 -27.27
N GLU A 223 4.97 -7.16 -27.85
CA GLU A 223 4.31 -8.24 -28.57
C GLU A 223 4.45 -8.00 -30.08
N PHE A 224 4.74 -9.07 -30.81
CA PHE A 224 4.87 -9.13 -32.26
C PHE A 224 3.93 -10.20 -32.80
N THR A 225 3.52 -10.08 -34.05
CA THR A 225 2.91 -11.25 -34.71
C THR A 225 3.99 -12.26 -35.07
N LEU A 226 3.68 -13.55 -35.04
CA LEU A 226 4.65 -14.60 -35.40
C LEU A 226 5.15 -14.47 -36.84
N ALA A 227 4.30 -13.98 -37.75
CA ALA A 227 4.67 -13.73 -39.15
C ALA A 227 5.76 -12.66 -39.23
N GLU A 228 5.54 -11.50 -38.61
CA GLU A 228 6.52 -10.40 -38.58
C GLU A 228 7.82 -10.81 -37.88
N TRP A 229 7.71 -11.55 -36.77
CA TRP A 229 8.87 -12.08 -36.05
C TRP A 229 9.74 -12.95 -36.97
N ARG A 230 9.12 -13.84 -37.75
CA ARG A 230 9.82 -14.74 -38.68
C ARG A 230 10.37 -14.02 -39.91
N GLU A 231 9.64 -13.07 -40.46
CA GLU A 231 10.09 -12.28 -41.63
C GLU A 231 11.37 -11.48 -41.34
N ASN A 232 11.62 -11.18 -40.06
CA ASN A 232 12.80 -10.46 -39.60
C ASN A 232 13.80 -11.38 -38.87
N ASP A 233 13.79 -12.69 -39.15
CA ASP A 233 14.71 -13.68 -38.56
C ASP A 233 14.78 -13.62 -37.03
N GLY A 234 13.65 -13.30 -36.37
CA GLY A 234 13.55 -13.17 -34.93
C GLY A 234 14.24 -11.93 -34.35
N ASN A 235 14.60 -10.94 -35.17
CA ASN A 235 15.17 -9.67 -34.70
C ASN A 235 14.07 -8.69 -34.22
N PRO A 236 13.91 -8.48 -32.91
CA PRO A 236 12.87 -7.59 -32.37
C PRO A 236 13.14 -6.10 -32.62
N ARG A 237 14.37 -5.72 -33.03
CA ARG A 237 14.75 -4.32 -33.30
C ARG A 237 14.24 -3.85 -34.66
N ASP A 238 14.10 -4.78 -35.60
CA ASP A 238 13.64 -4.52 -36.97
C ASP A 238 12.17 -4.92 -37.16
N ALA A 239 11.70 -5.94 -36.44
CA ALA A 239 10.31 -6.40 -36.48
C ALA A 239 9.34 -5.30 -36.03
N ARG A 240 8.26 -5.12 -36.80
CA ARG A 240 7.21 -4.18 -36.41
C ARG A 240 6.41 -4.72 -35.21
N PRO A 241 6.29 -3.95 -34.10
CA PRO A 241 5.50 -4.41 -32.97
C PRO A 241 4.01 -4.50 -33.32
N ASN A 242 3.37 -5.57 -32.85
CA ASN A 242 1.92 -5.71 -32.85
C ASN A 242 1.31 -4.87 -31.72
N ARG A 243 1.90 -4.98 -30.52
CA ARG A 243 1.41 -4.32 -29.30
C ARG A 243 2.53 -4.05 -28.30
N TYR A 244 2.28 -3.09 -27.42
CA TYR A 244 3.03 -2.97 -26.17
C TYR A 244 2.54 -4.00 -25.16
N CYS A 245 3.45 -4.58 -24.39
CA CYS A 245 3.08 -5.43 -23.26
C CYS A 245 2.32 -4.62 -22.20
N VAL A 246 1.43 -5.28 -21.47
CA VAL A 246 0.59 -4.64 -20.44
C VAL A 246 1.50 -4.21 -19.29
N THR A 247 1.41 -2.93 -18.90
CA THR A 247 2.15 -2.38 -17.77
C THR A 247 1.35 -2.56 -16.49
N THR A 248 2.01 -2.99 -15.42
CA THR A 248 1.55 -2.87 -14.03
C THR A 248 2.21 -1.68 -13.36
N ASP A 249 1.81 -1.34 -12.13
CA ASP A 249 2.43 -0.27 -11.33
C ASP A 249 3.92 -0.54 -10.99
N SER A 250 4.43 -1.72 -11.33
CA SER A 250 5.82 -2.13 -11.20
C SER A 250 6.63 -1.80 -12.46
N ASP A 251 7.76 -1.11 -12.30
CA ASP A 251 8.65 -0.72 -13.39
C ASP A 251 9.53 -1.88 -13.90
N GLY A 252 9.57 -2.10 -15.22
CA GLY A 252 10.57 -2.94 -15.88
C GLY A 252 10.04 -3.85 -16.99
N ALA A 253 10.91 -4.22 -17.94
CA ALA A 253 10.52 -5.03 -19.09
C ALA A 253 9.99 -6.43 -18.69
N TYR A 254 10.60 -7.08 -17.70
CA TYR A 254 10.13 -8.38 -17.21
C TYR A 254 8.78 -8.29 -16.50
N ALA A 255 8.54 -7.20 -15.75
CA ALA A 255 7.24 -6.96 -15.12
C ALA A 255 6.14 -6.80 -16.19
N CYS A 256 6.41 -5.97 -17.21
CA CYS A 256 5.50 -5.77 -18.34
C CYS A 256 5.23 -7.07 -19.10
N LEU A 257 6.26 -7.88 -19.38
CA LEU A 257 6.09 -9.16 -20.04
C LEU A 257 5.25 -10.10 -19.17
N ARG A 258 5.62 -10.31 -17.90
CA ARG A 258 4.89 -11.22 -17.00
C ARG A 258 3.42 -10.81 -16.87
N SER A 259 3.15 -9.53 -16.65
CA SER A 259 1.79 -8.99 -16.60
C SER A 259 1.02 -9.26 -17.89
N HIS A 260 1.64 -9.01 -19.04
CA HIS A 260 1.04 -9.30 -20.34
C HIS A 260 0.67 -10.78 -20.49
N LEU A 261 1.58 -11.70 -20.13
CA LEU A 261 1.33 -13.14 -20.25
C LEU A 261 0.18 -13.60 -19.35
N LEU A 262 0.04 -13.04 -18.15
CA LEU A 262 -1.05 -13.35 -17.21
C LEU A 262 -2.37 -12.64 -17.50
N THR A 263 -2.38 -11.64 -18.38
CA THR A 263 -3.57 -10.84 -18.68
C THR A 263 -4.42 -11.47 -19.79
N PHE A 264 -3.78 -12.11 -20.78
CA PHE A 264 -4.47 -12.65 -21.95
C PHE A 264 -4.67 -14.15 -21.83
N GLU A 265 -5.93 -14.58 -21.81
CA GLU A 265 -6.29 -15.99 -22.00
C GLU A 265 -5.98 -16.39 -23.45
N VAL A 266 -4.89 -17.15 -23.63
CA VAL A 266 -4.39 -17.57 -24.95
C VAL A 266 -4.55 -19.06 -25.20
N GLU A 267 -4.57 -19.45 -26.48
CA GLU A 267 -4.51 -20.86 -26.88
C GLU A 267 -3.04 -21.30 -27.08
N PRO A 268 -2.59 -22.39 -26.43
CA PRO A 268 -1.22 -22.87 -26.61
C PRO A 268 -0.98 -23.33 -28.05
N MET A 269 0.07 -22.82 -28.69
CA MET A 269 0.46 -23.30 -30.01
C MET A 269 1.24 -24.62 -29.91
N GLU A 270 1.05 -25.54 -30.86
CA GLU A 270 1.86 -26.76 -30.96
C GLU A 270 3.34 -26.41 -31.17
N ARG A 271 4.25 -27.31 -30.77
CA ARG A 271 5.70 -27.09 -30.98
C ARG A 271 5.93 -26.88 -32.48
N LEU A 272 6.30 -25.66 -32.84
CA LEU A 272 6.85 -25.38 -34.14
C LEU A 272 8.20 -26.09 -34.18
N GLU A 273 8.29 -27.17 -34.96
CA GLU A 273 9.58 -27.76 -35.33
C GLU A 273 10.38 -26.65 -36.04
N VAL A 274 11.47 -26.21 -35.42
CA VAL A 274 12.49 -25.35 -36.03
C VAL A 274 13.50 -26.24 -36.74
#